data_AF-A0AAV7XXI3-F1
#
_entry.id   AF-A0AAV7XXI3-F1
#
_cell.length_a   1.000
_cell.length_b   1.000
_cell.length_c   1.000
_cell.angle_alpha   90.00
_cell.angle_beta   90.00
_cell.angle_gamma   90.00
#
_symmetry.space_group_name_H-M   'P 1'
#
loop_
_entity.id
_entity.type
_entity.pdbx_description
1 polymer ?
#
loop_
_entity_poly.entity_id
_entity_poly.type
_entity_poly.pdbx_seq_one_letter_code
_entity_poly.pdbx_strand_id
1 'polypeptide(L)'
;MKMYVGGVFELYGKKELTFNMHISNHAADNALKWGNGWSVSMYSFENGNKNLKTIIHAARGIPHQVIRSLQRDCALNILRAEASTAQTDLFSSSMVRKEEKKSFYAGSVWCLMPTNFTPTAAERWHCQIKGINFQNFLQCTRIVSNHICYGSNKVRSRTDNSFCSIGGSFFRIRKIIADEQSGQVFLFVSKVRYRPYLVPALPQAVA
;
A
#
# COMPACT_ATOMS: atom_id res chain seq x y z
N MET A 1 2.83 -17.72 38.44
CA MET A 1 2.87 -18.01 36.98
C MET A 1 3.25 -19.45 36.60
N LYS A 2 3.76 -20.31 37.50
CA LYS A 2 4.18 -21.68 37.15
C LYS A 2 3.10 -22.58 36.50
N MET A 3 1.81 -22.33 36.74
CA MET A 3 0.72 -23.09 36.12
C MET A 3 0.50 -22.76 34.63
N TYR A 4 0.94 -21.59 34.15
CA TYR A 4 0.66 -21.14 32.78
C TYR A 4 1.44 -21.93 31.73
N VAL A 5 2.73 -22.19 31.98
CA VAL A 5 3.58 -22.94 31.02
C VAL A 5 3.23 -24.43 30.97
N GLY A 6 2.80 -25.01 32.09
CA GLY A 6 2.35 -26.41 32.15
C GLY A 6 1.12 -26.67 31.30
N GLY A 7 0.11 -25.79 31.36
CA GLY A 7 -1.09 -25.90 30.52
C GLY A 7 -0.84 -25.63 29.03
N VAL A 8 0.14 -24.77 28.70
CA VAL A 8 0.52 -24.50 27.29
C VAL A 8 1.15 -25.74 26.63
N PHE A 9 1.90 -26.56 27.37
CA PHE A 9 2.44 -27.81 26.85
C PHE A 9 1.34 -28.79 26.43
N GLU A 10 0.31 -28.94 27.25
CA GLU A 10 -0.82 -29.84 26.97
C GLU A 10 -1.68 -29.32 25.80
N LEU A 11 -1.84 -28.00 25.69
CA LEU A 11 -2.69 -27.38 24.66
C LEU A 11 -2.01 -27.21 23.29
N TYR A 12 -0.71 -26.91 23.26
CA TYR A 12 0.00 -26.51 22.04
C TYR A 12 1.22 -27.38 21.71
N GLY A 13 1.63 -28.28 22.62
CA GLY A 13 2.72 -29.23 22.42
C GLY A 13 4.12 -28.63 22.52
N LYS A 14 5.14 -29.50 22.48
CA LYS A 14 6.56 -29.15 22.71
C LYS A 14 7.11 -28.11 21.72
N LYS A 15 6.60 -28.08 20.50
CA LYS A 15 7.09 -27.20 19.43
C LYS A 15 6.86 -25.72 19.74
N GLU A 16 5.80 -25.42 20.48
CA GLU A 16 5.39 -24.05 20.82
C GLU A 16 6.00 -23.56 22.15
N LEU A 17 6.66 -24.45 22.93
CA LEU A 17 7.45 -24.10 24.11
C LEU A 17 8.81 -23.48 23.72
N THR A 18 8.75 -22.31 23.14
CA THR A 18 9.93 -21.55 22.72
C THR A 18 10.51 -20.72 23.88
N PHE A 19 11.70 -20.18 23.66
CA PHE A 19 12.40 -19.29 24.60
C PHE A 19 11.52 -18.12 25.10
N ASN A 20 10.70 -17.54 24.21
CA ASN A 20 9.82 -16.43 24.57
C ASN A 20 8.73 -16.85 25.58
N MET A 21 8.22 -18.09 25.48
CA MET A 21 7.26 -18.62 26.46
C MET A 21 7.90 -18.86 27.84
N HIS A 22 9.18 -19.22 27.87
CA HIS A 22 9.93 -19.30 29.13
C HIS A 22 10.11 -17.92 29.77
N ILE A 23 10.44 -16.88 28.98
CA ILE A 23 10.54 -15.49 29.46
C ILE A 23 9.22 -15.00 30.04
N SER A 24 8.08 -15.33 29.43
CA SER A 24 6.76 -14.92 29.94
C SER A 24 6.49 -15.40 31.36
N ASN A 25 7.04 -16.54 31.79
CA ASN A 25 6.91 -17.02 33.17
C ASN A 25 7.59 -16.11 34.20
N HIS A 26 8.63 -15.39 33.76
CA HIS A 26 9.35 -14.40 34.57
C HIS A 26 8.80 -12.99 34.40
N ALA A 27 7.76 -12.77 33.59
CA ALA A 27 7.25 -11.43 33.28
C ALA A 27 6.75 -10.70 34.54
N ALA A 28 6.05 -11.39 35.45
CA ALA A 28 5.58 -10.79 36.70
C ALA A 28 6.75 -10.43 37.64
N ASP A 29 7.72 -11.32 37.79
CA ASP A 29 8.92 -11.08 38.62
C ASP A 29 9.78 -9.95 38.04
N ASN A 30 9.90 -9.89 36.72
CA ASN A 30 10.61 -8.83 36.01
C ASN A 30 9.88 -7.49 36.15
N ALA A 31 8.55 -7.49 36.07
CA ALA A 31 7.76 -6.28 36.25
C ALA A 31 7.88 -5.70 37.66
N LEU A 32 7.94 -6.57 38.67
CA LEU A 32 8.12 -6.17 40.06
C LEU A 32 9.52 -5.59 40.32
N LYS A 33 10.55 -6.15 39.68
CA LYS A 33 11.96 -5.75 39.89
C LYS A 33 12.37 -4.53 39.07
N TRP A 34 11.91 -4.43 37.83
CA TRP A 34 12.40 -3.47 36.84
C TRP A 34 11.33 -2.47 36.36
N GLY A 35 10.11 -2.57 36.89
CA GLY A 35 8.97 -1.80 36.41
C GLY A 35 8.28 -2.45 35.21
N ASN A 36 7.23 -1.80 34.72
CA ASN A 36 6.36 -2.38 33.70
C ASN A 36 7.14 -2.71 32.39
N GLY A 37 6.81 -3.81 31.72
CA GLY A 37 7.59 -4.30 30.57
C GLY A 37 7.77 -3.30 29.42
N TRP A 38 6.88 -2.31 29.29
CA TRP A 38 7.05 -1.23 28.31
C TRP A 38 8.17 -0.25 28.65
N SER A 39 8.47 -0.02 29.94
CA SER A 39 9.58 0.87 30.36
C SER A 39 10.96 0.26 30.12
N VAL A 40 11.03 -1.06 30.00
CA VAL A 40 12.27 -1.82 29.73
C VAL A 40 12.30 -2.34 28.27
N SER A 41 11.31 -1.97 27.46
CA SER A 41 11.23 -2.42 26.07
C SER A 41 12.28 -1.71 25.19
N MET A 42 12.74 -2.39 24.15
CA MET A 42 13.64 -1.82 23.14
C MET A 42 12.91 -0.99 22.07
N TYR A 43 11.60 -0.76 22.22
CA TYR A 43 10.81 -0.03 21.22
C TYR A 43 11.30 1.40 21.00
N SER A 44 11.79 2.08 22.05
CA SER A 44 12.40 3.41 21.90
C SER A 44 13.64 3.38 21.01
N PHE A 45 14.44 2.32 21.11
CA PHE A 45 15.64 2.12 20.27
C PHE A 45 15.27 1.79 18.83
N GLU A 46 14.30 0.90 18.61
CA GLU A 46 13.80 0.57 17.26
C GLU A 46 13.20 1.81 16.57
N ASN A 47 12.43 2.61 17.32
CA ASN A 47 11.89 3.87 16.82
C ASN A 47 13.01 4.88 16.51
N GLY A 48 14.05 4.95 17.35
CA GLY A 48 15.26 5.73 17.08
C GLY A 48 15.94 5.30 15.78
N ASN A 49 16.10 4.00 15.54
CA ASN A 49 16.67 3.46 14.31
C ASN A 49 15.81 3.78 13.08
N LYS A 50 14.49 3.69 13.21
CA LYS A 50 13.55 4.11 12.15
C LYS A 50 13.73 5.59 11.80
N ASN A 51 13.87 6.44 12.81
CA ASN A 51 14.10 7.88 12.62
C ASN A 51 15.46 8.14 11.96
N LEU A 52 16.53 7.49 12.43
CA LEU A 52 17.86 7.59 11.82
C LEU A 52 17.86 7.15 10.36
N LYS A 53 17.17 6.05 10.02
CA LYS A 53 17.00 5.60 8.63
C LYS A 53 16.26 6.62 7.76
N THR A 54 15.34 7.38 8.35
CA THR A 54 14.61 8.43 7.64
C THR A 54 15.47 9.67 7.44
N ILE A 55 16.41 9.95 8.33
CA ILE A 55 17.26 11.14 8.28
C ILE A 55 18.50 10.91 7.41
N ILE A 56 19.10 9.72 7.48
CA ILE A 56 20.36 9.39 6.82
C ILE A 56 20.06 8.81 5.44
N HIS A 57 20.22 9.63 4.40
CA HIS A 57 20.01 9.22 3.01
C HIS A 57 21.32 8.99 2.24
N ALA A 58 22.44 9.52 2.74
CA ALA A 58 23.74 9.41 2.09
C ALA A 58 24.86 9.08 3.09
N ALA A 59 25.87 8.34 2.62
CA ALA A 59 27.02 7.95 3.43
C ALA A 59 27.96 9.12 3.79
N ARG A 60 27.87 10.24 3.08
CA ARG A 60 28.70 11.44 3.33
C ARG A 60 27.99 12.43 4.25
N GLY A 61 28.72 12.98 5.22
CA GLY A 61 28.22 14.05 6.07
C GLY A 61 27.08 13.62 7.01
N ILE A 62 27.08 12.38 7.49
CA ILE A 62 26.06 11.84 8.39
C ILE A 62 25.79 12.76 9.60
N PRO A 63 26.82 13.29 10.32
CA PRO A 63 26.56 14.21 11.43
C PRO A 63 25.77 15.45 11.03
N HIS A 64 26.05 16.01 9.85
CA HIS A 64 25.34 17.20 9.35
C HIS A 64 23.89 16.87 8.97
N GLN A 65 23.62 15.68 8.42
CA GLN A 65 22.25 15.23 8.13
C GLN A 65 21.43 15.12 9.42
N VAL A 66 22.02 14.54 10.47
CA VAL A 66 21.38 14.41 11.79
C VAL A 66 21.14 15.77 12.44
N ILE A 67 22.18 16.61 12.53
CA ILE A 67 22.08 17.95 13.15
C ILE A 67 21.04 18.80 12.43
N ARG A 68 21.04 18.81 11.08
CA ARG A 68 20.08 19.60 10.30
C ARG A 68 18.64 19.15 10.54
N SER A 69 18.38 17.84 10.65
CA SER A 69 17.04 17.34 10.96
C SER A 69 16.61 17.77 12.35
N LEU A 70 17.47 17.62 13.36
CA LEU A 70 17.18 18.04 14.73
C LEU A 70 16.92 19.55 14.82
N GLN A 71 17.77 20.37 14.20
CA GLN A 71 17.59 21.82 14.14
C GLN A 71 16.28 22.20 13.49
N ARG A 72 15.90 21.56 12.38
CA ARG A 72 14.63 21.79 11.71
C ARG A 72 13.46 21.45 12.63
N ASP A 73 13.50 20.29 13.30
CA ASP A 73 12.40 19.85 14.15
C ASP A 73 12.28 20.74 15.40
N CYS A 74 13.39 21.15 16.01
CA CYS A 74 13.41 22.14 17.10
C CYS A 74 12.84 23.49 16.64
N ALA A 75 13.30 24.02 15.49
CA ALA A 75 12.80 25.28 14.94
C ALA A 75 11.29 25.21 14.66
N LEU A 76 10.81 24.10 14.09
CA LEU A 76 9.38 23.89 13.86
C LEU A 76 8.56 23.87 15.16
N ASN A 77 9.09 23.26 16.23
CA ASN A 77 8.41 23.25 17.52
C ASN A 77 8.33 24.64 18.15
N ILE A 78 9.40 25.42 18.07
CA ILE A 78 9.40 26.82 18.54
C ILE A 78 8.41 27.64 17.71
N LEU A 79 8.44 27.53 16.39
CA LEU A 79 7.51 28.23 15.51
C LEU A 79 6.06 27.84 15.79
N ARG A 80 5.77 26.58 16.10
CA ARG A 80 4.43 26.15 16.51
C ARG A 80 4.03 26.75 17.85
N ALA A 81 4.92 26.79 18.83
CA ALA A 81 4.60 27.38 20.13
C ALA A 81 4.31 28.88 20.04
N GLU A 82 5.07 29.62 19.22
CA GLU A 82 4.99 31.08 19.13
C GLU A 82 3.97 31.59 18.09
N ALA A 83 3.77 30.85 17.00
CA ALA A 83 2.93 31.28 15.89
C ALA A 83 1.62 30.48 15.75
N SER A 84 1.32 29.53 16.66
CA SER A 84 0.04 28.82 16.64
C SER A 84 -1.09 29.75 17.10
N THR A 85 -1.89 30.14 16.13
CA THR A 85 -3.20 30.77 16.26
C THR A 85 -4.23 29.85 15.63
N ALA A 86 -5.51 30.05 15.98
CA ALA A 86 -6.60 29.28 15.37
C ALA A 86 -6.58 29.33 13.82
N GLN A 87 -6.15 30.46 13.24
CA GLN A 87 -6.06 30.62 11.78
C GLN A 87 -4.87 29.85 11.18
N THR A 88 -3.70 29.90 11.81
CA THR A 88 -2.51 29.16 11.32
C THR A 88 -2.67 27.66 11.47
N ASP A 89 -3.40 27.19 12.48
CA ASP A 89 -3.69 25.78 12.67
C ASP A 89 -4.69 25.26 11.64
N LEU A 90 -5.74 26.04 11.33
CA LEU A 90 -6.67 25.75 10.23
C LEU A 90 -5.94 25.71 8.88
N PHE A 91 -5.06 26.66 8.63
CA PHE A 91 -4.25 26.71 7.41
C PHE A 91 -3.24 25.55 7.33
N SER A 92 -2.56 25.22 8.44
CA SER A 92 -1.65 24.07 8.49
C SER A 92 -2.40 22.77 8.24
N SER A 93 -3.61 22.64 8.80
CA SER A 93 -4.49 21.49 8.59
C SER A 93 -4.96 21.38 7.14
N SER A 94 -5.19 22.50 6.45
CA SER A 94 -5.53 22.49 5.03
C SER A 94 -4.35 22.09 4.13
N MET A 95 -3.11 22.43 4.52
CA MET A 95 -1.89 22.01 3.81
C MET A 95 -1.54 20.53 4.02
N VAL A 96 -1.81 19.97 5.21
CA VAL A 96 -1.52 18.56 5.53
C VAL A 96 -2.55 17.60 4.93
N ARG A 97 -3.75 18.09 4.58
CA ARG A 97 -4.71 17.32 3.78
C ARG A 97 -4.11 17.03 2.40
N LYS A 98 -3.42 15.90 2.28
CA LYS A 98 -3.49 15.12 1.05
C LYS A 98 -4.98 14.86 0.84
N GLU A 99 -5.55 15.39 -0.23
CA GLU A 99 -6.89 14.97 -0.65
C GLU A 99 -6.88 13.44 -0.63
N GLU A 100 -7.64 12.86 0.30
CA GLU A 100 -7.82 11.43 0.31
C GLU A 100 -8.43 11.10 -1.05
N LYS A 101 -7.64 10.42 -1.89
CA LYS A 101 -8.13 9.95 -3.18
C LYS A 101 -9.24 8.96 -2.87
N LYS A 102 -10.48 9.44 -2.92
CA LYS A 102 -11.69 8.70 -2.55
C LYS A 102 -11.68 7.35 -3.24
N SER A 103 -12.00 6.28 -2.56
CA SER A 103 -12.25 4.99 -3.21
C SER A 103 -13.72 4.65 -3.07
N PHE A 104 -14.30 3.95 -4.03
CA PHE A 104 -15.72 3.61 -4.01
C PHE A 104 -15.97 2.26 -4.68
N TYR A 105 -17.16 1.72 -4.45
CA TYR A 105 -17.63 0.51 -5.13
C TYR A 105 -18.50 0.88 -6.33
N ALA A 106 -18.23 0.24 -7.46
CA ALA A 106 -19.11 0.22 -8.62
C ALA A 106 -19.55 -1.23 -8.83
N GLY A 107 -20.76 -1.55 -8.36
CA GLY A 107 -21.23 -2.94 -8.28
C GLY A 107 -20.35 -3.78 -7.35
N SER A 108 -19.77 -4.86 -7.86
CA SER A 108 -18.86 -5.75 -7.12
C SER A 108 -17.38 -5.37 -7.25
N VAL A 109 -17.06 -4.26 -7.93
CA VAL A 109 -15.69 -3.85 -8.21
C VAL A 109 -15.30 -2.67 -7.33
N TRP A 110 -14.16 -2.77 -6.68
CA TRP A 110 -13.60 -1.66 -5.89
C TRP A 110 -12.75 -0.76 -6.78
N CYS A 111 -13.19 0.48 -6.97
CA CYS A 111 -12.55 1.50 -7.76
C CYS A 111 -11.62 2.37 -6.91
N LEU A 112 -10.37 2.53 -7.37
CA LEU A 112 -9.31 3.22 -6.66
C LEU A 112 -8.78 4.41 -7.46
N MET A 113 -8.56 5.53 -6.75
CA MET A 113 -8.01 6.77 -7.30
C MET A 113 -8.82 7.29 -8.50
N PRO A 114 -10.11 7.64 -8.29
CA PRO A 114 -10.94 8.27 -9.29
C PRO A 114 -10.50 9.70 -9.54
N THR A 115 -10.62 10.07 -10.80
CA THR A 115 -10.40 11.40 -11.33
C THR A 115 -11.46 11.67 -12.38
N ASN A 116 -11.71 12.94 -12.69
CA ASN A 116 -12.64 13.30 -13.76
C ASN A 116 -12.24 12.62 -15.07
N PHE A 117 -13.19 11.97 -15.73
CA PHE A 117 -12.93 11.31 -17.00
C PHE A 117 -12.76 12.34 -18.11
N THR A 118 -11.60 12.27 -18.79
CA THR A 118 -11.30 13.08 -19.97
C THR A 118 -11.21 12.18 -21.21
N PRO A 119 -12.28 12.09 -22.03
CA PRO A 119 -12.30 11.22 -23.20
C PRO A 119 -11.51 11.81 -24.38
N THR A 120 -10.70 10.96 -25.02
CA THR A 120 -10.09 11.21 -26.34
C THR A 120 -11.14 11.12 -27.45
N ALA A 121 -10.84 11.66 -28.65
CA ALA A 121 -11.77 11.65 -29.78
C ALA A 121 -12.29 10.23 -30.13
N ALA A 122 -11.40 9.23 -30.12
CA ALA A 122 -11.76 7.84 -30.38
C ALA A 122 -12.70 7.26 -29.29
N GLU A 123 -12.46 7.59 -28.02
CA GLU A 123 -13.29 7.15 -26.90
C GLU A 123 -14.68 7.81 -26.96
N ARG A 124 -14.76 9.10 -27.29
CA ARG A 124 -16.05 9.80 -27.49
C ARG A 124 -16.88 9.12 -28.57
N TRP A 125 -16.26 8.83 -29.72
CA TRP A 125 -16.92 8.14 -30.83
C TRP A 125 -17.42 6.74 -30.44
N HIS A 126 -16.62 5.97 -29.69
CA HIS A 126 -17.03 4.66 -29.19
C HIS A 126 -18.22 4.75 -28.23
N CYS A 127 -18.19 5.68 -27.27
CA CYS A 127 -19.29 5.88 -26.33
C CYS A 127 -20.57 6.29 -27.06
N GLN A 128 -20.47 7.17 -28.07
CA GLN A 128 -21.60 7.64 -28.87
C GLN A 128 -22.26 6.50 -29.66
N ILE A 129 -21.47 5.64 -30.31
CA ILE A 129 -22.00 4.47 -31.04
C ILE A 129 -22.67 3.47 -30.11
N LYS A 130 -22.16 3.30 -28.89
CA LYS A 130 -22.72 2.38 -27.90
C LYS A 130 -23.87 2.99 -27.09
N GLY A 131 -24.24 4.25 -27.34
CA GLY A 131 -25.30 4.94 -26.60
C GLY A 131 -24.98 5.17 -25.12
N ILE A 132 -23.69 5.24 -24.77
CA ILE A 132 -23.22 5.35 -23.39
C ILE A 132 -23.06 6.84 -23.02
N ASN A 133 -23.79 7.29 -21.98
CA ASN A 133 -23.65 8.64 -21.44
C ASN A 133 -22.44 8.72 -20.50
N PHE A 134 -21.46 9.58 -20.81
CA PHE A 134 -20.22 9.72 -20.05
C PHE A 134 -20.21 10.91 -19.08
N GLN A 135 -21.34 11.59 -18.84
CA GLN A 135 -21.40 12.74 -17.94
C GLN A 135 -21.03 12.40 -16.49
N ASN A 136 -21.32 11.18 -16.02
CA ASN A 136 -21.08 10.72 -14.65
C ASN A 136 -19.90 9.75 -14.54
N PHE A 137 -19.01 9.76 -15.53
CA PHE A 137 -17.90 8.83 -15.60
C PHE A 137 -16.72 9.32 -14.78
N LEU A 138 -16.23 8.45 -13.90
CA LEU A 138 -14.99 8.63 -13.16
C LEU A 138 -13.92 7.71 -13.75
N GLN A 139 -12.79 8.29 -14.11
CA GLN A 139 -11.63 7.53 -14.53
C GLN A 139 -10.88 7.03 -13.30
N CYS A 140 -10.73 5.71 -13.18
CA CYS A 140 -9.99 5.08 -12.10
C CYS A 140 -8.59 4.66 -12.56
N THR A 141 -7.62 4.74 -11.67
CA THR A 141 -6.26 4.26 -11.98
C THR A 141 -6.13 2.75 -11.76
N ARG A 142 -6.87 2.21 -10.78
CA ARG A 142 -6.88 0.79 -10.44
C ARG A 142 -8.27 0.33 -10.06
N ILE A 143 -8.50 -0.97 -10.23
CA ILE A 143 -9.69 -1.66 -9.73
C ILE A 143 -9.29 -2.95 -9.03
N VAL A 144 -10.08 -3.36 -8.03
CA VAL A 144 -9.99 -4.70 -7.44
C VAL A 144 -11.25 -5.46 -7.79
N SER A 145 -11.08 -6.60 -8.46
CA SER A 145 -12.16 -7.52 -8.81
C SER A 145 -11.70 -8.94 -8.49
N ASN A 146 -12.53 -9.71 -7.78
CA ASN A 146 -12.22 -11.08 -7.33
C ASN A 146 -10.86 -11.18 -6.62
N HIS A 147 -10.58 -10.23 -5.71
CA HIS A 147 -9.31 -10.12 -4.98
C HIS A 147 -8.05 -9.87 -5.84
N ILE A 148 -8.22 -9.62 -7.15
CA ILE A 148 -7.12 -9.29 -8.07
C ILE A 148 -7.17 -7.80 -8.37
N CYS A 149 -6.03 -7.12 -8.20
CA CYS A 149 -5.89 -5.70 -8.48
C CYS A 149 -5.38 -5.48 -9.91
N TYR A 150 -6.16 -4.81 -10.73
CA TYR A 150 -5.81 -4.41 -12.10
C TYR A 150 -5.49 -2.91 -12.15
N GLY A 151 -4.58 -2.51 -13.04
CA GLY A 151 -4.18 -1.10 -13.20
C GLY A 151 -4.09 -0.68 -14.65
N SER A 152 -4.37 0.59 -14.95
CA SER A 152 -4.18 1.16 -16.30
C SER A 152 -2.72 1.53 -16.60
N ASN A 153 -1.94 1.80 -15.56
CA ASN A 153 -0.55 2.24 -15.69
C ASN A 153 0.42 1.06 -15.71
N LYS A 154 1.35 1.08 -16.66
CA LYS A 154 2.48 0.15 -16.68
C LYS A 154 3.42 0.49 -15.53
N VAL A 155 3.57 -0.43 -14.59
CA VAL A 155 4.57 -0.31 -13.52
C VAL A 155 5.73 -1.24 -13.89
N ARG A 156 6.97 -0.74 -13.85
CA ARG A 156 8.15 -1.62 -13.90
C ARG A 156 8.20 -2.41 -12.59
N SER A 157 7.62 -3.60 -12.60
CA SER A 157 7.39 -4.44 -11.44
C SER A 157 7.54 -5.91 -11.84
N ARG A 158 7.75 -6.80 -10.85
CA ARG A 158 7.81 -8.26 -11.07
C ARG A 158 6.49 -8.80 -11.64
N THR A 159 5.38 -8.12 -11.41
CA THR A 159 4.04 -8.44 -11.91
C THR A 159 3.45 -7.25 -12.67
N ASP A 160 2.92 -7.47 -13.86
CA ASP A 160 2.25 -6.45 -14.67
C ASP A 160 0.74 -6.68 -14.70
N ASN A 161 0.03 -5.99 -13.81
CA ASN A 161 -1.42 -6.09 -13.69
C ASN A 161 -2.17 -5.15 -14.66
N SER A 162 -1.47 -4.62 -15.68
CA SER A 162 -2.09 -3.88 -16.78
C SER A 162 -2.62 -4.78 -17.90
N PHE A 163 -2.56 -6.10 -17.71
CA PHE A 163 -3.10 -7.08 -18.64
C PHE A 163 -4.24 -7.88 -18.00
N CYS A 164 -5.25 -8.20 -18.81
CA CYS A 164 -6.33 -9.10 -18.46
C CYS A 164 -6.56 -10.13 -19.57
N SER A 165 -7.11 -11.29 -19.20
CA SER A 165 -7.55 -12.32 -20.15
C SER A 165 -9.07 -12.29 -20.23
N ILE A 166 -9.60 -12.18 -21.44
CA ILE A 166 -11.04 -12.23 -21.72
C ILE A 166 -11.25 -13.26 -22.82
N GLY A 167 -11.94 -14.36 -22.51
CA GLY A 167 -12.23 -15.42 -23.48
C GLY A 167 -10.99 -16.06 -24.11
N GLY A 168 -9.90 -16.22 -23.35
CA GLY A 168 -8.64 -16.79 -23.84
C GLY A 168 -7.74 -15.85 -24.64
N SER A 169 -8.20 -14.62 -24.93
CA SER A 169 -7.39 -13.56 -25.54
C SER A 169 -6.87 -12.59 -24.48
N PHE A 170 -5.62 -12.14 -24.64
CA PHE A 170 -5.00 -11.16 -23.75
C PHE A 170 -5.20 -9.72 -24.24
N PHE A 171 -5.51 -8.86 -23.29
CA PHE A 171 -5.79 -7.46 -23.51
C PHE A 171 -4.99 -6.61 -22.54
N ARG A 172 -4.49 -5.48 -23.01
CA ARG A 172 -3.86 -4.46 -22.17
C ARG A 172 -4.87 -3.38 -21.82
N ILE A 173 -5.06 -3.14 -20.53
CA ILE A 173 -5.91 -2.10 -19.97
C ILE A 173 -5.23 -0.74 -20.21
N ARG A 174 -5.96 0.17 -20.86
CA ARG A 174 -5.51 1.54 -21.15
C ARG A 174 -6.18 2.55 -20.24
N LYS A 175 -7.49 2.42 -20.04
CA LYS A 175 -8.25 3.21 -19.08
C LYS A 175 -9.30 2.34 -18.41
N ILE A 176 -9.58 2.69 -17.17
CA ILE A 176 -10.66 2.10 -16.38
C ILE A 176 -11.62 3.22 -16.06
N ILE A 177 -12.90 2.99 -16.33
CA ILE A 177 -13.95 3.98 -16.11
C ILE A 177 -15.04 3.32 -15.30
N ALA A 178 -15.51 4.01 -14.28
CA ALA A 178 -16.66 3.62 -13.50
C ALA A 178 -17.75 4.66 -13.69
N ASP A 179 -18.96 4.18 -13.93
CA ASP A 179 -20.17 4.99 -13.91
C ASP A 179 -20.75 4.94 -12.49
N GLU A 180 -20.80 6.09 -11.85
CA GLU A 180 -21.31 6.22 -10.48
C GLU A 180 -22.81 5.93 -10.39
N GLN A 181 -23.58 6.18 -11.46
CA GLN A 181 -25.04 6.00 -11.44
C GLN A 181 -25.46 4.57 -11.76
N SER A 182 -24.88 3.97 -12.80
CA SER A 182 -25.23 2.59 -13.19
C SER A 182 -24.48 1.53 -12.37
N GLY A 183 -23.43 1.92 -11.64
CA GLY A 183 -22.54 0.99 -10.94
C GLY A 183 -21.74 0.09 -11.88
N GLN A 184 -21.65 0.43 -13.16
CA GLN A 184 -20.93 -0.35 -14.16
C GLN A 184 -19.48 0.12 -14.31
N VAL A 185 -18.58 -0.83 -14.58
CA VAL A 185 -17.17 -0.55 -14.86
C VAL A 185 -16.84 -0.93 -16.29
N PHE A 186 -16.32 0.04 -17.04
CA PHE A 186 -15.88 -0.11 -18.41
C PHE A 186 -14.35 -0.12 -18.49
N LEU A 187 -13.81 -1.00 -19.33
CA LEU A 187 -12.38 -1.10 -19.60
C LEU A 187 -12.10 -0.73 -21.05
N PHE A 188 -11.33 0.33 -21.26
CA PHE A 188 -10.73 0.57 -22.57
C PHE A 188 -9.48 -0.29 -22.69
N VAL A 189 -9.52 -1.24 -23.60
CA VAL A 189 -8.47 -2.24 -23.78
C VAL A 189 -7.88 -2.22 -25.18
N SER A 190 -6.60 -2.59 -25.29
CA SER A 190 -5.93 -2.85 -26.56
C SER A 190 -5.55 -4.33 -26.65
N LYS A 191 -5.94 -5.00 -27.75
CA LYS A 191 -5.65 -6.42 -27.95
C LYS A 191 -4.13 -6.64 -28.06
N VAL A 192 -3.61 -7.61 -27.34
CA VAL A 192 -2.19 -7.97 -27.37
C VAL A 192 -2.01 -9.11 -28.36
N ARG A 193 -1.10 -8.92 -29.32
CA ARG A 193 -0.62 -10.03 -30.14
C ARG A 193 0.52 -10.70 -29.38
N TYR A 194 0.36 -11.98 -29.06
CA TYR A 194 1.43 -12.79 -28.51
C TYR A 194 1.72 -13.95 -29.46
N ARG A 195 2.99 -14.35 -29.52
CA ARG A 195 3.37 -15.65 -30.09
C ARG A 195 3.61 -16.57 -28.90
N PRO A 196 2.92 -17.72 -28.79
CA PRO A 196 3.23 -18.68 -27.76
C PRO A 196 4.71 -19.08 -27.88
N TYR A 197 5.41 -19.10 -26.75
CA TYR A 197 6.79 -19.55 -26.73
C TYR A 197 6.78 -21.06 -27.00
N LEU A 198 7.27 -21.45 -28.17
CA LEU A 198 7.52 -22.85 -28.48
C LEU A 198 8.75 -23.27 -27.69
N VAL A 199 8.55 -24.13 -26.68
CA VAL A 199 9.66 -24.75 -25.96
C VAL A 199 10.47 -25.55 -26.99
N PRO A 200 11.77 -25.28 -27.18
CA PRO A 200 12.60 -26.08 -28.06
C PRO A 200 12.53 -27.55 -27.62
N ALA A 201 12.29 -28.46 -28.56
CA ALA A 201 12.35 -29.89 -28.26
C ALA A 201 13.71 -30.19 -27.63
N LEU A 202 13.71 -30.81 -26.45
CA LEU A 202 14.92 -31.26 -25.79
C LEU A 202 15.70 -32.15 -26.78
N PRO A 203 17.02 -31.95 -26.96
CA PRO A 203 17.81 -32.82 -27.81
C PRO A 203 17.64 -34.26 -27.32
N GLN A 204 17.21 -35.14 -28.22
CA GLN A 204 17.11 -36.57 -27.94
C GLN A 204 18.51 -37.03 -27.51
N ALA A 205 18.61 -37.57 -26.30
CA ALA A 205 19.84 -38.18 -25.82
C ALA A 205 20.27 -39.24 -26.83
N VAL A 206 21.42 -39.02 -27.45
CA VAL A 206 22.07 -40.02 -28.30
C VAL A 206 22.47 -41.16 -27.38
N ALA A 207 21.81 -42.30 -27.56
CA ALA A 207 22.09 -43.55 -26.86
C ALA A 207 23.43 -44.16 -27.32
#